data_AF-K0RTY8-F1
#
_entry.id   AF-K0RTY8-F1
#
_cell.length_a   1.000
_cell.length_b   1.000
_cell.length_c   1.000
_cell.angle_alpha   90.00
_cell.angle_beta   90.00
_cell.angle_gamma   90.00
#
_symmetry.space_group_name_H-M   'P 1'
#
loop_
_entity.id
_entity.type
_entity.pdbx_description
1 polymer ?
#
loop_
_entity_poly.entity_id
_entity_poly.type
_entity_poly.pdbx_seq_one_letter_code
_entity_poly.pdbx_strand_id
1 'polypeptide(L)'
;MFKRYSKFCACILFCIFNLFVVSASAIDLDEATRTVTVDSSGKTTVLTPEQVKRGKRLYNATCGACHTGGITKTNPNVGLDPEALSLATPRRDNIEALVDYLKKSYNL
;
A
#
# COMPACT_ATOMS: atom_id res chain seq x y z
N MET A 1 7.84 -49.34 -15.57
CA MET A 1 8.95 -48.37 -15.77
C MET A 1 8.47 -47.00 -16.28
N PHE A 2 7.45 -46.93 -17.14
CA PHE A 2 6.93 -45.67 -17.73
C PHE A 2 6.53 -44.58 -16.70
N LYS A 3 5.93 -44.95 -15.55
CA LYS A 3 5.54 -44.01 -14.47
C LYS A 3 6.73 -43.33 -13.76
N ARG A 4 7.93 -43.94 -13.73
CA ARG A 4 9.14 -43.35 -13.13
C ARG A 4 9.76 -42.30 -14.06
N TYR A 5 9.82 -42.59 -15.36
CA TYR A 5 10.26 -41.64 -16.38
C TYR A 5 9.29 -40.46 -16.55
N SER A 6 7.99 -40.71 -16.46
CA SER A 6 6.96 -39.66 -16.51
C SER A 6 7.12 -38.60 -15.40
N LYS A 7 7.41 -39.02 -14.15
CA LYS A 7 7.69 -38.10 -13.05
C LYS A 7 8.97 -37.29 -13.26
N PHE A 8 10.02 -37.93 -13.80
CA PHE A 8 11.28 -37.27 -14.10
C PHE A 8 11.12 -36.21 -15.19
N CYS A 9 10.39 -36.53 -16.27
CA CYS A 9 10.05 -35.57 -17.32
C CYS A 9 9.22 -34.39 -16.80
N ALA A 10 8.26 -34.64 -15.90
CA ALA A 10 7.46 -33.58 -15.29
C ALA A 10 8.31 -32.63 -14.42
N CYS A 11 9.25 -33.16 -13.63
CA CYS A 11 10.17 -32.32 -12.85
C CYS A 11 11.08 -31.48 -13.76
N ILE A 12 11.60 -32.05 -14.85
CA ILE A 12 12.42 -31.30 -15.81
C ILE A 12 11.62 -30.16 -16.45
N LEU A 13 10.41 -30.43 -16.91
CA LEU A 13 9.51 -29.40 -17.47
C LEU A 13 9.21 -28.29 -16.47
N PHE A 14 8.97 -28.62 -15.21
CA PHE A 14 8.75 -27.64 -14.15
C PHE A 14 10.00 -26.78 -13.90
N CYS A 15 11.18 -27.39 -13.80
CA CYS A 15 12.44 -26.65 -13.62
C CYS A 15 12.73 -25.72 -14.80
N ILE A 16 12.54 -26.20 -16.03
CA ILE A 16 12.69 -25.42 -17.25
C ILE A 16 11.72 -24.22 -17.24
N PHE A 17 10.45 -24.43 -16.90
CA PHE A 17 9.47 -23.35 -16.81
C PHE A 17 9.88 -22.26 -15.81
N ASN A 18 10.41 -22.63 -14.64
CA ASN A 18 10.90 -21.66 -13.66
C ASN A 18 12.15 -20.89 -14.12
N LEU A 19 12.99 -21.48 -14.99
CA LEU A 19 14.14 -20.78 -15.58
C LEU A 19 13.73 -19.73 -16.63
N PHE A 20 12.57 -19.88 -17.26
CA PHE A 20 12.06 -18.93 -18.26
C PHE A 20 11.14 -17.85 -17.67
N VAL A 21 10.62 -18.02 -16.45
CA VAL A 21 9.75 -17.04 -15.77
C VAL A 21 10.57 -16.22 -14.78
N VAL A 22 11.49 -15.39 -15.29
CA VAL A 22 12.33 -14.51 -14.45
C VAL A 22 11.76 -13.08 -14.34
N SER A 23 10.86 -12.70 -15.25
CA SER A 23 10.36 -11.32 -15.36
C SER A 23 8.89 -11.23 -14.97
N ALA A 24 8.58 -10.41 -13.97
CA ALA A 24 7.22 -9.98 -13.68
C ALA A 24 6.99 -8.61 -14.33
N SER A 25 5.95 -8.50 -15.16
CA SER A 25 5.50 -7.20 -15.66
C SER A 25 4.61 -6.57 -14.60
N ALA A 26 5.12 -5.54 -13.91
CA ALA A 26 4.31 -4.70 -13.03
C ALA A 26 4.05 -3.37 -13.73
N ILE A 27 2.82 -2.87 -13.64
CA ILE A 27 2.53 -1.50 -14.02
C ILE A 27 3.14 -0.57 -12.97
N ASP A 28 3.86 0.45 -13.43
CA ASP A 28 4.35 1.50 -12.55
C ASP A 28 3.18 2.34 -12.03
N LEU A 29 3.35 2.87 -10.82
CA LEU A 29 2.35 3.76 -10.24
C LEU A 29 2.43 5.13 -10.94
N ASP A 30 1.41 5.43 -11.74
CA ASP A 30 1.35 6.66 -12.53
C ASP A 30 1.31 7.93 -11.67
N GLU A 31 1.53 9.08 -12.30
CA GLU A 31 1.53 10.38 -11.59
C GLU A 31 0.14 10.74 -11.05
N ALA A 32 -0.92 10.37 -11.76
CA ALA A 32 -2.29 10.63 -11.33
C ALA A 32 -2.58 9.95 -9.98
N THR A 33 -2.19 8.68 -9.82
CA THR A 33 -2.37 7.92 -8.57
C THR A 33 -1.44 8.41 -7.45
N ARG A 34 -0.32 9.05 -7.78
CA ARG A 34 0.63 9.64 -6.82
C ARG A 34 0.33 11.10 -6.48
N THR A 35 -0.67 11.70 -7.11
CA THR A 35 -1.08 13.08 -6.85
C THR A 35 -1.99 13.09 -5.62
N VAL A 36 -1.63 13.88 -4.61
CA VAL A 36 -2.35 13.98 -3.35
C VAL A 36 -2.50 15.43 -2.91
N THR A 37 -3.55 15.71 -2.16
CA THR A 37 -3.83 17.04 -1.59
C THR A 37 -2.88 17.35 -0.43
N VAL A 38 -2.22 18.50 -0.48
CA VAL A 38 -1.25 18.96 0.52
C VAL A 38 -1.95 19.58 1.72
N ASP A 39 -2.90 20.49 1.46
CA ASP A 39 -3.54 21.34 2.46
C ASP A 39 -5.04 21.58 2.14
N SER A 40 -5.73 22.36 2.97
CA SER A 40 -7.16 22.66 2.80
C SER A 40 -7.48 23.64 1.66
N SER A 41 -6.48 24.25 1.02
CA SER A 41 -6.69 25.15 -0.13
C SER A 41 -6.91 24.40 -1.45
N GLY A 42 -6.74 23.07 -1.45
CA GLY A 42 -6.81 22.24 -2.65
C GLY A 42 -5.49 22.15 -3.40
N LYS A 43 -4.39 22.67 -2.84
CA LYS A 43 -3.04 22.49 -3.39
C LYS A 43 -2.70 21.00 -3.44
N THR A 44 -2.11 20.56 -4.54
CA THR A 44 -1.68 19.16 -4.72
C THR A 44 -0.17 19.05 -4.89
N THR A 45 0.34 17.84 -4.67
CA THR A 45 1.73 17.48 -4.96
C THR A 45 1.78 16.06 -5.51
N VAL A 46 2.77 15.78 -6.37
CA VAL A 46 3.04 14.42 -6.86
C VAL A 46 4.12 13.80 -5.99
N LEU A 47 3.79 12.71 -5.28
CA LEU A 47 4.77 11.95 -4.52
C LEU A 47 5.67 11.15 -5.45
N THR A 48 6.97 11.06 -5.21
CA THR A 48 7.86 10.15 -5.95
C THR A 48 7.51 8.68 -5.67
N PRO A 49 7.84 7.73 -6.58
CA PRO A 49 7.60 6.32 -6.34
C PRO A 49 8.28 5.82 -5.05
N GLU A 50 9.47 6.33 -4.75
CA GLU A 50 10.21 5.97 -3.55
C GLU A 50 9.59 6.52 -2.26
N GLN A 51 8.97 7.69 -2.29
CA GLN A 51 8.18 8.19 -1.16
C GLN A 51 6.97 7.29 -0.90
N VAL A 52 6.24 6.86 -1.93
CA VAL A 52 5.09 5.95 -1.77
C VAL A 52 5.55 4.59 -1.23
N LYS A 53 6.63 4.02 -1.77
CA LYS A 53 7.19 2.75 -1.33
C LYS A 53 7.69 2.81 0.12
N ARG A 54 8.38 3.90 0.50
CA ARG A 54 8.81 4.14 1.88
C ARG A 54 7.61 4.33 2.82
N GLY A 55 6.61 5.11 2.42
CA GLY A 55 5.37 5.33 3.17
C GLY A 55 4.64 4.02 3.45
N LYS A 56 4.47 3.17 2.44
CA LYS A 56 3.86 1.83 2.60
C LYS A 56 4.63 0.95 3.58
N ARG A 57 5.96 0.95 3.54
CA ARG A 57 6.80 0.19 4.48
C ARG A 57 6.61 0.65 5.92
N LEU A 58 6.66 1.97 6.15
CA LEU A 58 6.44 2.56 7.48
C LEU A 58 5.02 2.28 7.98
N TYR A 59 4.02 2.48 7.14
CA TYR A 59 2.62 2.19 7.46
C TYR A 59 2.42 0.73 7.87
N ASN A 60 2.95 -0.23 7.10
CA ASN A 60 2.80 -1.64 7.42
C ASN A 60 3.51 -2.02 8.72
N ALA A 61 4.67 -1.41 9.01
CA ALA A 61 5.43 -1.68 10.22
C ALA A 61 4.79 -1.10 11.49
N THR A 62 4.18 0.09 11.40
CA THR A 62 3.70 0.83 12.57
C THR A 62 2.17 0.86 12.69
N CYS A 63 1.46 1.06 11.58
CA CYS A 63 0.01 1.24 11.54
C CYS A 63 -0.73 -0.05 11.13
N GLY A 64 -0.04 -0.96 10.44
CA GLY A 64 -0.63 -2.13 9.78
C GLY A 64 -1.34 -3.09 10.71
N ALA A 65 -0.91 -3.20 11.97
CA ALA A 65 -1.54 -4.07 12.96
C ALA A 65 -3.03 -3.77 13.15
N CYS A 66 -3.41 -2.49 13.16
CA CYS A 66 -4.78 -2.02 13.36
C CYS A 66 -5.47 -1.57 12.07
N HIS A 67 -4.69 -1.10 11.08
CA HIS A 67 -5.23 -0.46 9.88
C HIS A 67 -4.90 -1.18 8.57
N THR A 68 -4.80 -2.51 8.59
CA THR A 68 -4.58 -3.31 7.38
C THR A 68 -5.67 -3.02 6.33
N GLY A 69 -5.30 -2.63 5.11
CA GLY A 69 -6.28 -2.35 4.07
C GLY A 69 -7.16 -1.11 4.31
N GLY A 70 -6.79 -0.24 5.26
CA GLY A 70 -7.51 1.01 5.53
C GLY A 70 -8.68 0.91 6.52
N ILE A 71 -8.89 -0.26 7.15
CA ILE A 71 -9.88 -0.40 8.23
C ILE A 71 -9.37 0.18 9.56
N THR A 72 -10.18 0.12 10.62
CA THR A 72 -9.69 0.27 12.00
C THR A 72 -10.24 -0.87 12.85
N LYS A 73 -9.38 -1.84 13.22
CA LYS A 73 -9.81 -3.06 13.94
C LYS A 73 -10.49 -2.78 15.29
N THR A 74 -10.00 -1.79 16.02
CA THR A 74 -10.53 -1.43 17.35
C THR A 74 -11.80 -0.59 17.28
N ASN A 75 -12.11 -0.01 16.13
CA ASN A 75 -13.32 0.76 15.90
C ASN A 75 -13.73 0.66 14.41
N PRO A 76 -14.51 -0.37 14.04
CA PRO A 76 -14.90 -0.62 12.65
C PRO A 76 -15.73 0.51 12.00
N ASN A 77 -16.27 1.44 12.80
CA ASN A 77 -17.05 2.57 12.31
C ASN A 77 -16.19 3.73 11.79
N VAL A 78 -14.86 3.66 11.93
CA VAL A 78 -13.94 4.73 11.52
C VAL A 78 -12.85 4.17 10.61
N GLY A 79 -12.96 4.39 9.31
CA GLY A 79 -11.99 3.98 8.30
C GLY A 79 -10.89 5.02 8.02
N LEU A 80 -9.92 4.63 7.20
CA LEU A 80 -8.92 5.51 6.59
C LEU A 80 -9.20 5.73 5.09
N ASP A 81 -10.41 5.42 4.64
CA ASP A 81 -10.87 5.76 3.30
C ASP A 81 -11.06 7.29 3.14
N PRO A 82 -10.96 7.82 1.91
CA PRO A 82 -11.03 9.27 1.69
C PRO A 82 -12.32 9.92 2.18
N GLU A 83 -13.46 9.22 2.10
CA GLU A 83 -14.75 9.74 2.55
C GLU A 83 -14.76 9.91 4.07
N ALA A 84 -14.38 8.88 4.83
CA ALA A 84 -14.25 8.96 6.28
C ALA A 84 -13.27 10.06 6.72
N LEU A 85 -12.12 10.18 6.05
CA LEU A 85 -11.13 11.23 6.35
C LEU A 85 -11.67 12.64 6.05
N SER A 86 -12.48 12.80 5.00
CA SER A 86 -13.10 14.09 4.64
C SER A 86 -14.23 14.51 5.59
N LEU A 87 -14.84 13.56 6.31
CA LEU A 87 -15.89 13.79 7.30
C LEU A 87 -15.36 13.94 8.73
N ALA A 88 -14.06 13.69 8.95
CA ALA A 88 -13.41 13.91 10.24
C ALA A 88 -13.47 15.39 10.66
N THR A 89 -13.44 15.65 11.97
CA THR A 89 -13.38 17.01 12.52
C THR A 89 -12.13 17.18 13.39
N PRO A 90 -11.15 18.01 12.98
CA PRO A 90 -11.03 18.66 11.66
C PRO A 90 -10.83 17.64 10.53
N ARG A 91 -11.07 18.04 9.27
CA ARG A 91 -10.89 17.19 8.08
C ARG A 91 -9.46 16.66 7.98
N ARG A 92 -9.29 15.40 7.55
CA ARG A 92 -8.00 14.69 7.51
C ARG A 92 -7.66 14.08 6.15
N ASP A 93 -8.27 14.59 5.08
CA ASP A 93 -8.07 14.14 3.71
C ASP A 93 -6.95 14.91 2.96
N ASN A 94 -5.98 15.45 3.71
CA ASN A 94 -4.79 16.12 3.17
C ASN A 94 -3.54 15.81 4.01
N ILE A 95 -2.36 15.99 3.42
CA ILE A 95 -1.07 15.66 4.05
C ILE A 95 -0.88 16.40 5.37
N GLU A 96 -1.11 17.72 5.40
CA GLU A 96 -0.86 18.52 6.59
C GLU A 96 -1.70 18.07 7.79
N ALA A 97 -2.99 17.80 7.57
CA ALA A 97 -3.88 17.31 8.61
C ALA A 97 -3.53 15.90 9.11
N LEU A 98 -3.08 15.00 8.22
CA LEU A 98 -2.59 13.68 8.63
C LEU A 98 -1.29 13.78 9.44
N VAL A 99 -0.36 14.65 9.04
CA VAL A 99 0.88 14.91 9.79
C VAL A 99 0.59 15.53 11.16
N ASP A 100 -0.34 16.48 11.23
CA ASP A 100 -0.78 17.08 12.49
C ASP A 100 -1.40 16.03 13.42
N TYR A 101 -2.28 15.17 12.89
CA TYR A 101 -2.87 14.07 13.65
C TYR A 101 -1.82 13.13 14.25
N LEU A 102 -0.82 12.74 13.45
CA LEU A 102 0.27 11.89 13.93
C LEU A 102 1.08 12.59 15.02
N LYS A 103 1.46 13.87 14.83
CA LYS A 103 2.25 14.62 15.82
C LYS A 103 1.51 14.79 17.15
N LYS A 104 0.21 15.13 17.10
CA LYS A 104 -0.60 15.32 18.30
C LYS A 104 -0.90 14.00 19.02
N SER A 105 -1.07 12.90 18.28
CA SER A 105 -1.30 11.57 18.88
C SER A 105 -0.12 11.09 19.74
N TYR A 106 1.10 11.57 19.49
CA TYR A 106 2.28 11.28 20.31
C TYR A 106 2.47 12.23 21.50
N ASN A 107 1.71 13.32 21.57
CA ASN A 107 1.75 14.30 22.67
C ASN A 107 0.59 14.10 23.66
N LEU A 108 0.11 12.86 23.80
CA LEU A 108 -0.77 12.43 24.89
C LEU A 108 0.06 12.10 26.12
#